data_AF-A0A227KEB1-F1
#
_entry.id   AF-A0A227KEB1-F1
#
_cell.length_a   1.000
_cell.length_b   1.000
_cell.length_c   1.000
_cell.angle_alpha   90.00
_cell.angle_beta   90.00
_cell.angle_gamma   90.00
#
_symmetry.space_group_name_H-M   'P 1'
#
loop_
_entity.id
_entity.type
_entity.pdbx_description
1 polymer ?
#
loop_
_entity_poly.entity_id
_entity_poly.type
_entity_poly.pdbx_seq_one_letter_code
_entity_poly.pdbx_strand_id
1 'polypeptide(L)'
;MQGQQADIVIFVLGSKKGEMGSRARLWATEPPNLINVAVSRAIESLIIIGNANEWEGLGPMSEIVYQLRFKGEGVLSDLPQDE
;
A
#
# COMPACT_ATOMS: atom_id res chain seq x y z
N MET A 1 -10.07 -1.36 -21.27
CA MET A 1 -10.56 -0.10 -20.66
C MET A 1 -9.68 0.23 -19.46
N GLN A 2 -8.65 1.04 -19.71
CA GLN A 2 -7.78 1.63 -18.71
C GLN A 2 -8.25 3.08 -18.56
N GLY A 3 -8.56 3.55 -17.35
CA GLY A 3 -8.95 4.96 -17.17
C GLY A 3 -10.20 5.26 -16.35
N GLN A 4 -10.52 4.50 -15.31
CA GLN A 4 -11.49 4.97 -14.31
C GLN A 4 -10.73 5.39 -13.05
N GLN A 5 -10.83 6.66 -12.68
CA GLN A 5 -10.34 7.21 -11.41
C GLN A 5 -11.50 7.24 -10.40
N ALA A 6 -11.19 7.41 -9.13
CA ALA A 6 -12.14 7.58 -8.04
C ALA A 6 -11.63 8.62 -7.04
N ASP A 7 -12.54 9.34 -6.40
CA ASP A 7 -12.19 10.31 -5.35
C ASP A 7 -11.37 9.63 -4.25
N ILE A 8 -11.82 8.44 -3.82
CA ILE A 8 -11.16 7.63 -2.81
C ILE A 8 -10.86 6.24 -3.40
N VAL A 9 -9.61 5.80 -3.25
CA VAL A 9 -9.18 4.42 -3.51
C VAL A 9 -8.81 3.76 -2.20
N ILE A 10 -9.43 2.63 -1.91
CA ILE A 10 -9.05 1.77 -0.80
C ILE A 10 -8.26 0.59 -1.37
N PHE A 11 -6.99 0.49 -1.00
CA PHE A 11 -6.07 -0.53 -1.48
C PHE A 11 -5.69 -1.50 -0.37
N VAL A 12 -6.23 -2.72 -0.46
CA VAL A 12 -6.07 -3.76 0.57
C VAL A 12 -4.94 -4.71 0.18
N LEU A 13 -3.88 -4.72 1.00
CA LEU A 13 -2.66 -5.47 0.81
C LEU A 13 -2.63 -6.73 1.70
N GLY A 14 -3.32 -7.78 1.24
CA GLY A 14 -3.33 -9.09 1.89
C GLY A 14 -2.15 -9.97 1.46
N SER A 15 -1.49 -10.62 2.42
CA SER A 15 -0.50 -11.66 2.15
C SER A 15 -0.37 -12.65 3.32
N LYS A 16 0.25 -13.82 3.08
CA LYS A 16 0.63 -14.73 4.17
C LYS A 16 1.72 -14.08 5.04
N LYS A 17 1.68 -14.32 6.35
CA LYS A 17 2.71 -13.82 7.26
C LYS A 17 4.10 -14.39 6.95
N GLY A 18 5.13 -13.57 7.16
CA GLY A 18 6.54 -13.94 7.04
C GLY A 18 6.93 -14.40 5.63
N GLU A 19 7.90 -15.30 5.54
CA GLU A 19 8.50 -15.80 4.28
C GLU A 19 7.47 -16.41 3.32
N MET A 20 6.41 -17.04 3.84
CA MET A 20 5.36 -17.65 3.01
C MET A 20 4.63 -16.63 2.12
N GLY A 21 4.58 -15.36 2.51
CA GLY A 21 3.99 -14.29 1.70
C GLY A 21 5.00 -13.45 0.93
N SER A 22 6.31 -13.63 1.16
CA SER A 22 7.37 -12.78 0.60
C SER A 22 7.30 -12.71 -0.93
N ARG A 23 7.14 -13.85 -1.61
CA ARG A 23 7.03 -13.92 -3.08
C ARG A 23 5.80 -13.18 -3.62
N ALA A 24 4.68 -13.24 -2.93
CA ALA A 24 3.45 -12.57 -3.34
C ALA A 24 3.58 -11.05 -3.19
N ARG A 25 4.18 -10.59 -2.08
CA ARG A 25 4.47 -9.17 -1.87
C ARG A 25 5.47 -8.64 -2.91
N LEU A 26 6.55 -9.38 -3.16
CA LEU A 26 7.53 -9.02 -4.19
C LEU A 26 6.89 -8.88 -5.57
N TRP A 27 6.09 -9.87 -5.99
CA TRP A 27 5.35 -9.80 -7.25
C TRP A 27 4.43 -8.57 -7.34
N ALA A 28 3.73 -8.22 -6.27
CA ALA A 28 2.83 -7.06 -6.26
C ALA A 28 3.59 -5.72 -6.39
N THR A 29 4.87 -5.68 -5.99
CA THR A 29 5.74 -4.50 -6.08
C THR A 29 6.60 -4.45 -7.34
N GLU A 30 6.66 -5.54 -8.12
CA GLU A 30 7.34 -5.59 -9.41
C GLU A 30 6.50 -4.93 -10.53
N PRO A 31 7.12 -4.47 -11.64
CA PRO A 31 6.38 -3.94 -12.78
C PRO A 31 5.44 -4.97 -13.45
N PRO A 32 4.21 -4.58 -13.86
CA PRO A 32 3.58 -3.27 -13.64
C PRO A 32 3.12 -3.12 -12.19
N ASN A 33 3.68 -2.13 -11.50
CA ASN A 33 3.53 -2.01 -10.06
C ASN A 33 2.09 -1.62 -9.68
N LEU A 34 1.40 -2.50 -8.95
CA LEU A 34 0.00 -2.31 -8.53
C LEU A 34 -0.21 -1.06 -7.68
N ILE A 35 0.82 -0.61 -6.96
CA ILE A 35 0.80 0.63 -6.19
C ILE A 35 0.74 1.84 -7.12
N ASN A 36 1.52 1.86 -8.21
CA ASN A 36 1.44 2.94 -9.19
C ASN A 36 0.05 3.01 -9.84
N VAL A 37 -0.58 1.84 -10.04
CA VAL A 37 -1.97 1.78 -10.46
C VAL A 37 -2.87 2.39 -9.39
N ALA A 38 -2.79 1.97 -8.13
CA ALA A 38 -3.62 2.53 -7.05
C ALA A 38 -3.46 4.05 -6.89
N VAL A 39 -2.22 4.56 -6.92
CA VAL A 39 -1.89 5.99 -6.82
C VAL A 39 -2.49 6.77 -7.99
N SER A 40 -2.35 6.29 -9.23
CA SER A 40 -2.90 6.98 -10.42
C SER A 40 -4.43 6.93 -10.52
N ARG A 41 -5.10 6.13 -9.68
CA ARG A 41 -6.55 5.97 -9.63
C ARG A 41 -7.20 6.88 -8.59
N ALA A 42 -6.47 7.27 -7.55
CA ALA A 42 -6.96 8.15 -6.48
C ALA A 42 -6.90 9.62 -6.92
N ILE A 43 -8.01 10.33 -6.78
CA ILE A 43 -8.07 11.78 -7.05
C ILE A 43 -7.80 12.56 -5.76
N GLU A 44 -8.46 12.19 -4.66
CA GLU A 44 -8.35 12.90 -3.39
C GLU A 44 -7.61 12.10 -2.32
N SER A 45 -7.89 10.79 -2.20
CA SER A 45 -7.33 9.99 -1.11
C SER A 45 -7.03 8.55 -1.53
N LEU A 46 -5.85 8.08 -1.12
CA LEU A 46 -5.45 6.68 -1.19
C LEU A 46 -5.33 6.13 0.24
N ILE A 47 -6.17 5.16 0.58
CA ILE A 47 -6.15 4.49 1.87
C ILE A 47 -5.55 3.11 1.66
N ILE A 48 -4.46 2.80 2.35
CA ILE A 48 -3.79 1.50 2.25
C ILE A 48 -4.02 0.72 3.54
N ILE A 49 -4.52 -0.50 3.40
CA ILE A 49 -4.78 -1.41 4.53
C ILE A 49 -3.88 -2.62 4.38
N GLY A 50 -2.93 -2.81 5.31
CA GLY A 50 -2.01 -3.94 5.29
C GLY A 50 -1.01 -3.90 6.44
N ASN A 51 -0.20 -4.96 6.56
CA ASN A 51 0.85 -5.02 7.58
C ASN A 51 2.05 -4.17 7.17
N ALA A 52 2.15 -2.94 7.68
CA ALA A 52 3.20 -2.00 7.32
C ALA A 52 4.61 -2.62 7.41
N ASN A 53 4.90 -3.40 8.45
CA ASN A 53 6.24 -4.00 8.65
C ASN A 53 6.58 -5.09 7.63
N GLU A 54 5.58 -5.75 7.03
CA GLU A 54 5.81 -6.79 6.00
C GLU A 54 5.93 -6.22 4.59
N TRP A 55 5.41 -5.01 4.38
CA TRP A 55 5.42 -4.31 3.10
C TRP A 55 6.49 -3.21 3.04
N GLU A 56 6.91 -2.68 4.18
CA GLU A 56 8.02 -1.74 4.30
C GLU A 56 9.32 -2.40 3.79
N GLY A 57 10.10 -1.66 3.01
CA GLY A 57 11.31 -2.17 2.36
C GLY A 57 11.08 -2.77 0.97
N LEU A 58 9.82 -2.92 0.50
CA LEU A 58 9.52 -3.50 -0.81
C LEU A 58 9.18 -2.43 -1.85
N GLY A 59 10.13 -2.16 -2.75
CA GLY A 59 9.91 -1.29 -3.90
C GLY A 59 9.27 0.06 -3.52
N PRO A 60 8.22 0.52 -4.22
CA PRO A 60 7.53 1.78 -3.92
C PRO A 60 6.83 1.85 -2.55
N MET A 61 6.59 0.73 -1.86
CA MET A 61 6.02 0.80 -0.50
C MET A 61 6.96 1.52 0.47
N SER A 62 8.28 1.38 0.28
CA SER A 62 9.27 2.07 1.10
C SER A 62 9.09 3.59 1.05
N GLU A 63 8.83 4.14 -0.14
CA GLU A 63 8.60 5.57 -0.33
C GLU A 63 7.28 6.01 0.34
N ILE A 64 6.20 5.25 0.15
CA ILE A 64 4.91 5.56 0.78
C ILE A 64 5.04 5.57 2.31
N VAL A 65 5.65 4.54 2.89
CA VAL A 65 5.83 4.45 4.34
C VAL A 65 6.73 5.59 4.83
N TYR A 66 7.78 5.94 4.08
CA TYR A 66 8.64 7.08 4.42
C TYR A 66 7.86 8.41 4.46
N GLN A 67 7.06 8.70 3.43
CA GLN A 67 6.24 9.91 3.37
C GLN A 67 5.24 10.00 4.53
N LEU A 68 4.56 8.89 4.84
CA LEU A 68 3.60 8.83 5.93
C LEU A 68 4.25 8.97 7.32
N ARG A 69 5.40 8.31 7.56
CA ARG A 69 6.07 8.32 8.88
C ARG A 69 6.84 9.59 9.17
N PHE A 70 7.48 10.18 8.16
CA PHE A 70 8.52 11.20 8.38
C PHE A 70 8.21 12.56 7.76
N LYS A 71 7.35 12.62 6.74
CA LYS A 71 7.04 13.89 6.04
C LYS A 71 5.71 14.49 6.45
N GLY A 72 4.85 13.72 7.12
CA GLY A 72 3.55 14.20 7.60
C GLY A 72 2.55 14.43 6.48
N GLU A 73 2.77 13.83 5.30
CA GLU A 73 1.89 13.94 4.12
C GLU A 73 0.67 13.00 4.21
N GLY A 74 0.48 12.34 5.35
CA GLY A 74 -0.67 11.50 5.64
C GLY A 74 -0.64 10.93 7.05
N VAL A 75 -1.52 9.97 7.31
CA VAL A 75 -1.65 9.33 8.62
C VAL A 75 -1.27 7.87 8.51
N LEU A 76 -0.34 7.43 9.35
CA LEU A 76 -0.09 6.00 9.61
C LEU A 76 -0.62 5.66 10.99
N SER A 77 -1.58 4.75 11.05
CA SER A 77 -2.24 4.32 12.28
C SER A 77 -2.40 2.81 12.28
N ASP A 78 -2.24 2.19 13.44
CA ASP A 78 -2.63 0.80 13.63
C ASP A 78 -4.15 0.64 13.49
N LEU A 79 -4.57 -0.49 12.92
CA LEU A 79 -6.00 -0.85 12.90
C LEU A 79 -6.46 -1.13 14.34
N PRO A 80 -7.72 -0.76 14.67
CA PRO A 80 -8.33 -1.14 15.93
C PRO A 80 -8.18 -2.65 16.12
N GLN A 81 -7.71 -3.06 17.30
CA GLN A 81 -7.73 -4.46 17.69
C GLN A 81 -9.09 -4.71 18.35
N ASP A 82 -9.81 -5.76 17.92
CA ASP A 82 -10.97 -6.23 18.67
C ASP A 82 -10.50 -6.70 20.06
N GLU A 83 -11.19 -6.27 21.13
CA GLU A 83 -10.93 -6.71 22.52
C GLU A 83 -11.16 -8.21 22.72
#